data_AF-A0A0T9MPW4-F1
#
_entry.id   AF-A0A0T9MPW4-F1
#
_cell.length_a   1.000
_cell.length_b   1.000
_cell.length_c   1.000
_cell.angle_alpha   90.00
_cell.angle_beta   90.00
_cell.angle_gamma   90.00
#
_symmetry.space_group_name_H-M   'P 1'
#
loop_
_entity.id
_entity.type
_entity.pdbx_description
1 polymer ?
#
loop_
_entity_poly.entity_id
_entity_poly.type
_entity_poly.pdbx_seq_one_letter_code
_entity_poly.pdbx_strand_id
1 'polypeptide(L)'
;MTIQQWCFSFKGRIGRRDFWIWIGLWLLAMLVIFTLAGKDWLPIQTAAFAIVFLLWPTAAVVVKRLHDRNKAGWWAFLVVLAWMLMAGNWQMLAPLWQWGVGRFIPTLIIVMMFIDCGAFLGTEGDNRFGPEAVPVKYLAEKVQ
;
A
#
# COMPACT_ATOMS: atom_id res chain seq x y z
N MET A 1 6.45 10.18 -14.35
CA MET A 1 5.76 8.90 -14.65
C MET A 1 4.34 9.14 -15.15
N THR A 2 3.79 8.30 -16.04
CA THR A 2 2.36 8.33 -16.42
C THR A 2 1.48 7.63 -15.38
N ILE A 3 0.18 7.93 -15.32
CA ILE A 3 -0.76 7.32 -14.35
C ILE A 3 -0.87 5.79 -14.54
N GLN A 4 -0.84 5.31 -15.77
CA GLN A 4 -0.84 3.86 -16.05
C GLN A 4 0.41 3.18 -15.49
N GLN A 5 1.59 3.77 -15.73
CA GLN A 5 2.82 3.25 -15.15
C GLN A 5 2.81 3.36 -13.62
N TRP A 6 2.16 4.37 -13.05
CA TRP A 6 2.05 4.55 -11.61
C TRP A 6 1.18 3.48 -10.93
N CYS A 7 0.02 3.15 -11.49
CA CYS A 7 -0.93 2.20 -10.89
C CYS A 7 -0.74 0.73 -11.31
N PHE A 8 -0.23 0.47 -12.53
CA PHE A 8 -0.23 -0.88 -13.12
C PHE A 8 1.15 -1.48 -13.38
N SER A 9 2.22 -0.68 -13.30
CA SER A 9 3.59 -1.21 -13.42
C SER A 9 4.20 -1.43 -12.03
N PHE A 10 5.09 -2.39 -11.89
CA PHE A 10 5.95 -2.56 -10.70
C PHE A 10 7.36 -1.97 -10.89
N LYS A 11 7.67 -1.50 -12.10
CA LYS A 11 8.98 -0.93 -12.44
C LYS A 11 9.04 0.54 -12.04
N GLY A 12 10.21 0.95 -11.55
CA GLY A 12 10.52 2.32 -11.17
C GLY A 12 10.41 2.58 -9.67
N ARG A 13 10.51 3.86 -9.31
CA ARG A 13 10.59 4.37 -7.94
C ARG A 13 9.53 5.45 -7.73
N ILE A 14 9.00 5.51 -6.51
CA ILE A 14 8.01 6.50 -6.10
C ILE A 14 8.56 7.29 -4.93
N GLY A 15 8.51 8.62 -5.04
CA GLY A 15 8.86 9.53 -3.97
C GLY A 15 7.78 9.61 -2.89
N ARG A 16 8.14 10.23 -1.76
CA ARG A 16 7.26 10.36 -0.58
C ARG A 16 5.94 11.09 -0.89
N ARG A 17 5.97 12.13 -1.72
CA ARG A 17 4.78 12.93 -2.09
C ARG A 17 3.72 12.05 -2.75
N ASP A 18 4.10 11.32 -3.79
CA ASP A 18 3.17 10.51 -4.57
C ASP A 18 2.66 9.31 -3.77
N PHE A 19 3.48 8.78 -2.84
CA PHE A 19 3.05 7.79 -1.85
C PHE A 19 1.93 8.34 -0.94
N TRP A 20 2.11 9.53 -0.35
CA TRP A 20 1.06 10.14 0.50
C TRP A 20 -0.20 10.52 -0.27
N ILE A 21 -0.07 10.97 -1.52
CA ILE A 21 -1.22 11.20 -2.42
C ILE A 21 -1.98 9.89 -2.63
N TRP A 22 -1.28 8.78 -2.88
CA TRP A 22 -1.91 7.46 -3.00
C TRP A 22 -2.62 7.04 -1.71
N ILE A 23 -1.97 7.19 -0.54
CA ILE A 23 -2.57 6.87 0.76
C ILE A 23 -3.84 7.71 1.00
N GLY A 24 -3.80 9.01 0.72
CA GLY A 24 -4.97 9.88 0.85
C GLY A 24 -6.11 9.47 -0.09
N LEU A 25 -5.79 9.17 -1.36
CA LEU A 25 -6.78 8.68 -2.34
C LEU A 25 -7.38 7.34 -1.91
N TRP A 26 -6.55 6.43 -1.40
CA TRP A 26 -6.98 5.12 -0.92
C TRP A 26 -7.90 5.23 0.30
N LEU A 27 -7.56 6.07 1.27
CA LEU A 27 -8.41 6.34 2.44
C LEU A 27 -9.75 6.98 2.05
N LEU A 28 -9.73 7.94 1.11
CA LEU A 28 -10.95 8.54 0.58
C LEU A 28 -11.83 7.49 -0.13
N ALA A 29 -11.23 6.62 -0.94
CA ALA A 29 -11.95 5.57 -1.63
C ALA A 29 -12.58 4.57 -0.64
N MET A 30 -11.85 4.17 0.41
CA MET A 30 -12.39 3.35 1.49
C MET A 30 -13.58 4.03 2.18
N LEU A 31 -13.44 5.31 2.55
CA LEU A 31 -14.51 6.07 3.18
C LEU A 31 -15.78 6.10 2.30
N VAL A 32 -15.63 6.34 0.99
CA VAL A 32 -16.76 6.34 0.05
C VAL A 32 -17.39 4.95 -0.05
N ILE A 33 -16.61 3.89 -0.22
CA ILE A 33 -17.13 2.52 -0.33
C ILE A 33 -17.89 2.10 0.93
N PHE A 34 -17.33 2.34 2.12
CA PHE A 34 -17.98 1.97 3.39
C PHE A 34 -19.22 2.81 3.69
N THR A 35 -19.22 4.10 3.36
CA THR A 35 -20.41 4.95 3.55
C THR A 35 -21.55 4.59 2.61
N LEU A 36 -21.25 4.23 1.36
CA LEU A 36 -22.24 3.77 0.39
C LEU A 36 -22.78 2.38 0.76
N ALA A 37 -21.90 1.46 1.19
CA ALA A 37 -22.31 0.13 1.66
C ALA A 37 -23.17 0.21 2.93
N GLY A 38 -22.81 1.09 3.88
CA GLY A 38 -23.58 1.27 5.12
C GLY A 38 -24.94 1.97 4.95
N LYS A 39 -25.19 2.59 3.80
CA LYS A 39 -26.49 3.18 3.42
C LYS A 39 -27.34 2.24 2.55
N ASP A 40 -26.89 0.99 2.34
CA ASP A 40 -27.49 0.03 1.42
C ASP A 40 -27.58 0.53 -0.05
N TRP A 41 -26.80 1.54 -0.42
CA TRP A 41 -26.72 2.04 -1.79
C TRP A 41 -25.79 1.21 -2.67
N LEU A 42 -24.87 0.46 -2.04
CA LEU A 42 -24.02 -0.51 -2.70
C LEU A 42 -24.17 -1.88 -2.04
N PRO A 43 -24.43 -2.94 -2.82
CA PRO A 43 -24.40 -4.30 -2.30
C PRO A 43 -23.03 -4.62 -1.69
N ILE A 44 -23.03 -5.32 -0.56
CA ILE A 44 -21.80 -5.65 0.16
C ILE A 44 -20.81 -6.47 -0.69
N GLN A 45 -21.32 -7.29 -1.61
CA GLN A 45 -20.52 -8.06 -2.57
C GLN A 45 -19.77 -7.14 -3.53
N THR A 46 -20.42 -6.10 -4.03
CA THR A 46 -19.81 -5.09 -4.92
C THR A 46 -18.78 -4.26 -4.16
N ALA A 47 -19.07 -3.88 -2.91
CA ALA A 47 -18.12 -3.18 -2.06
C ALA A 47 -16.86 -4.03 -1.78
N ALA A 48 -17.04 -5.31 -1.45
CA ALA A 48 -15.93 -6.24 -1.26
C ALA A 48 -15.09 -6.41 -2.54
N PHE A 49 -15.74 -6.54 -3.69
CA PHE A 49 -15.05 -6.64 -4.98
C PHE A 49 -14.23 -5.38 -5.29
N ALA A 50 -14.77 -4.20 -5.02
CA ALA A 50 -14.04 -2.94 -5.18
C ALA A 50 -12.79 -2.90 -4.29
N ILE A 51 -12.89 -3.30 -3.02
CA ILE A 51 -11.74 -3.35 -2.10
C ILE A 51 -10.63 -4.26 -2.64
N VAL A 52 -10.98 -5.46 -3.12
CA VAL A 52 -10.00 -6.39 -3.71
C VAL A 52 -9.30 -5.76 -4.91
N PHE A 53 -10.03 -5.03 -5.76
CA PHE A 53 -9.44 -4.34 -6.91
C PHE A 53 -8.47 -3.21 -6.50
N LEU A 54 -8.75 -2.51 -5.39
CA LEU A 54 -7.85 -1.49 -4.83
C LEU A 54 -6.54 -2.06 -4.28
N LEU A 55 -6.45 -3.37 -3.99
CA LEU A 55 -5.21 -3.99 -3.51
C LEU A 55 -4.11 -3.98 -4.58
N TRP A 56 -4.46 -4.10 -5.87
CA TRP A 56 -3.49 -4.11 -6.96
C TRP A 56 -2.66 -2.82 -7.06
N PRO A 57 -3.27 -1.62 -7.22
CA PRO A 57 -2.49 -0.39 -7.28
C PRO A 57 -1.80 -0.09 -5.95
N THR A 58 -2.35 -0.54 -4.81
CA THR A 58 -1.68 -0.44 -3.50
C THR A 58 -0.39 -1.24 -3.48
N ALA A 59 -0.41 -2.48 -3.97
CA ALA A 59 0.79 -3.31 -4.09
C ALA A 59 1.83 -2.66 -5.04
N ALA A 60 1.38 -2.14 -6.18
CA ALA A 60 2.27 -1.46 -7.13
C ALA A 60 2.98 -0.23 -6.51
N VAL A 61 2.25 0.58 -5.74
CA VAL A 61 2.80 1.77 -5.07
C VAL A 61 3.76 1.38 -3.94
N VAL A 62 3.39 0.40 -3.10
CA VAL A 62 4.25 -0.07 -1.99
C VAL A 62 5.56 -0.67 -2.51
N VAL A 63 5.50 -1.49 -3.56
CA VAL A 63 6.70 -2.09 -4.16
C VAL A 63 7.64 -1.02 -4.72
N LYS A 64 7.14 -0.01 -5.43
CA LYS A 64 7.98 1.09 -5.93
C LYS A 64 8.55 1.95 -4.82
N ARG A 65 7.83 2.10 -3.70
CA ARG A 65 8.34 2.83 -2.55
C ARG A 65 9.45 2.05 -1.84
N LEU A 66 9.33 0.73 -1.76
CA LEU A 66 10.40 -0.14 -1.28
C LEU A 66 11.62 -0.09 -2.21
N HIS A 67 11.41 -0.09 -3.52
CA HIS A 67 12.48 0.11 -4.50
C HIS A 67 13.19 1.45 -4.30
N ASP A 68 12.44 2.51 -3.97
CA ASP A 68 13.02 3.83 -3.67
C ASP A 68 13.92 3.83 -2.43
N ARG A 69 13.68 2.91 -1.49
CA ARG A 69 14.52 2.67 -0.31
C ARG A 69 15.61 1.63 -0.57
N ASN A 70 15.85 1.28 -1.83
CA ASN A 70 16.75 0.22 -2.24
C ASN A 70 16.45 -1.12 -1.53
N LYS A 71 15.17 -1.43 -1.28
CA LYS A 71 14.70 -2.73 -0.77
C LYS A 71 14.00 -3.52 -1.88
N ALA A 72 14.07 -4.84 -1.82
CA ALA A 72 13.39 -5.70 -2.78
C ALA A 72 11.86 -5.63 -2.61
N GLY A 73 11.10 -5.79 -3.69
CA GLY A 73 9.64 -5.82 -3.64
C GLY A 73 9.06 -6.89 -2.71
N TRP A 74 9.82 -7.95 -2.38
CA TRP A 74 9.40 -9.00 -1.44
C TRP A 74 9.14 -8.49 -0.02
N TRP A 75 9.70 -7.34 0.37
CA TRP A 75 9.35 -6.72 1.66
C TRP A 75 7.87 -6.34 1.74
N ALA A 76 7.17 -6.17 0.62
CA ALA A 76 5.72 -5.96 0.61
C ALA A 76 4.94 -7.17 1.14
N PHE A 77 5.50 -8.39 1.05
CA PHE A 77 4.87 -9.59 1.62
C PHE A 77 4.78 -9.55 3.15
N LEU A 78 5.57 -8.71 3.83
CA LEU A 78 5.39 -8.50 5.26
C LEU A 78 4.02 -7.89 5.59
N VAL A 79 3.50 -7.00 4.73
CA VAL A 79 2.16 -6.43 4.90
C VAL A 79 1.10 -7.51 4.73
N VAL A 80 1.28 -8.42 3.75
CA VAL A 80 0.39 -9.57 3.54
C VAL A 80 0.45 -10.52 4.73
N LEU A 81 1.65 -10.84 5.22
CA LEU A 81 1.85 -11.68 6.41
C LEU A 81 1.19 -11.06 7.63
N ALA A 82 1.36 -9.75 7.87
CA ALA A 82 0.71 -9.05 8.97
C ALA A 82 -0.81 -9.11 8.87
N TRP A 83 -1.38 -8.94 7.68
CA TRP A 83 -2.81 -9.09 7.45
C TRP A 83 -3.28 -10.52 7.73
N MET A 84 -2.56 -11.54 7.25
CA MET A 84 -2.89 -12.95 7.52
C MET A 84 -2.81 -13.30 9.00
N LEU A 85 -1.79 -12.79 9.70
CA LEU A 85 -1.65 -12.97 11.15
C LEU A 85 -2.80 -12.31 11.91
N MET A 86 -3.24 -11.14 11.48
CA MET A 86 -4.36 -10.43 12.10
C MET A 86 -5.72 -11.09 11.83
N ALA A 87 -5.93 -11.63 10.62
CA ALA A 87 -7.14 -12.32 10.21
C ALA A 87 -7.21 -13.79 10.69
N GLY A 88 -6.09 -14.35 11.13
CA GLY A 88 -5.98 -15.73 11.59
C GLY A 88 -6.75 -16.03 12.89
N ASN A 89 -7.21 -17.27 13.02
CA ASN A 89 -7.99 -17.75 14.15
C ASN A 89 -7.06 -18.41 15.20
N TRP A 90 -6.61 -17.65 16.20
CA TRP A 90 -5.56 -18.09 17.15
C TRP A 90 -6.09 -18.69 18.46
N GLN A 91 -7.38 -18.94 18.59
CA GLN A 91 -8.07 -19.32 19.85
C GLN A 91 -7.52 -20.61 20.47
N MET A 92 -6.89 -21.46 19.67
CA MET A 92 -6.22 -22.68 20.14
C MET A 92 -4.92 -22.42 20.93
N LEU A 93 -4.36 -21.21 20.86
CA LEU A 93 -3.14 -20.82 21.58
C LEU A 93 -3.47 -20.28 22.98
N ALA A 94 -2.49 -20.26 23.89
CA ALA A 94 -2.66 -19.62 25.20
C ALA A 94 -2.87 -18.09 25.06
N PRO A 95 -3.51 -17.41 26.03
CA PRO A 95 -3.87 -15.98 25.92
C PRO A 95 -2.70 -15.05 25.56
N LEU A 96 -1.52 -15.30 26.13
CA LEU A 96 -0.31 -14.54 25.81
C LEU A 96 0.08 -14.67 24.33
N TRP A 97 0.00 -15.88 23.78
CA TRP A 97 0.35 -16.17 22.39
C TRP A 97 -0.72 -15.69 21.41
N GLN A 98 -2.00 -15.72 21.80
CA GLN A 98 -3.09 -15.12 21.01
C GLN A 98 -2.84 -13.62 20.81
N TRP A 99 -2.53 -12.91 21.89
CA TRP A 99 -2.22 -11.49 21.83
C TRP A 99 -0.92 -11.23 21.04
N GLY A 100 0.12 -12.02 21.29
CA GLY A 100 1.40 -11.90 20.62
C GLY A 100 1.31 -12.08 19.09
N VAL A 101 0.76 -13.21 18.65
CA VAL A 101 0.70 -13.60 17.24
C VAL A 101 -0.41 -12.86 16.50
N GLY A 102 -1.59 -12.73 17.10
CA GLY A 102 -2.76 -12.16 16.43
C GLY A 102 -2.81 -10.63 16.44
N ARG A 103 -2.09 -9.96 17.36
CA ARG A 103 -2.14 -8.50 17.49
C ARG A 103 -0.76 -7.87 17.51
N PHE A 104 0.11 -8.24 18.44
CA PHE A 104 1.37 -7.54 18.63
C PHE A 104 2.30 -7.60 17.42
N ILE A 105 2.62 -8.81 16.93
CA ILE A 105 3.50 -9.02 15.76
C ILE A 105 2.95 -8.32 14.50
N PRO A 106 1.69 -8.51 14.07
CA PRO A 106 1.19 -7.86 12.87
C PRO A 106 1.14 -6.34 13.00
N THR A 107 0.80 -5.79 14.18
CA THR A 107 0.84 -4.33 14.39
C THR A 107 2.27 -3.79 14.29
N LEU A 108 3.26 -4.47 14.87
CA LEU A 108 4.66 -4.07 14.73
C LEU A 108 5.12 -4.02 13.27
N ILE A 109 4.78 -5.05 12.49
CA ILE A 109 5.13 -5.11 11.06
C ILE A 109 4.49 -3.95 10.30
N ILE A 110 3.20 -3.68 10.53
CA ILE A 110 2.49 -2.58 9.87
C ILE A 110 3.11 -1.23 10.22
N VAL A 111 3.38 -0.98 11.51
CA VAL A 111 3.99 0.28 11.96
C VAL A 111 5.38 0.45 11.37
N MET A 112 6.21 -0.60 11.38
CA MET A 112 7.55 -0.57 10.78
C MET A 112 7.47 -0.24 9.28
N MET A 113 6.61 -0.92 8.53
CA MET A 113 6.43 -0.68 7.09
C MET A 113 5.86 0.71 6.81
N PHE A 114 4.95 1.18 7.65
CA PHE A 114 4.36 2.52 7.52
C PHE A 114 5.41 3.61 7.75
N ILE A 115 6.24 3.48 8.78
CA ILE A 115 7.35 4.41 9.05
C ILE A 115 8.38 4.35 7.91
N ASP A 116 8.74 3.14 7.47
CA ASP A 116 9.77 2.98 6.43
C ASP A 116 9.34 3.56 5.07
N CYS A 117 8.08 3.35 4.69
CA CYS A 117 7.51 3.92 3.46
C CYS A 117 7.13 5.39 3.61
N GLY A 118 6.67 5.84 4.79
CA GLY A 118 6.09 7.17 4.99
C GLY A 118 7.07 8.24 5.44
N ALA A 119 8.00 7.91 6.36
CA ALA A 119 8.86 8.89 7.03
C ALA A 119 10.24 9.03 6.39
N PHE A 120 10.90 7.92 6.04
CA PHE A 120 12.28 7.96 5.58
C PHE A 120 12.43 8.45 4.13
N LEU A 121 13.54 9.15 3.82
CA LEU A 121 13.83 9.63 2.47
C LEU A 121 14.17 8.49 1.51
N GLY A 122 13.98 8.68 0.21
CA GLY A 122 14.50 7.73 -0.80
C GLY A 122 16.02 7.68 -0.82
N THR A 123 16.60 6.70 -1.50
CA THR A 123 18.04 6.71 -1.81
C THR A 123 18.35 7.82 -2.82
N GLU A 124 19.37 8.64 -2.56
CA GLU A 124 19.79 9.69 -3.50
C GLU A 124 20.43 9.09 -4.76
N GLY A 125 20.17 9.70 -5.92
CA GLY A 125 20.68 9.25 -7.20
C GLY A 125 20.10 7.93 -7.69
N ASP A 126 20.81 7.28 -8.61
CA ASP A 126 20.38 6.03 -9.23
C ASP A 126 20.56 4.83 -8.28
N ASN A 127 19.63 3.88 -8.33
CA ASN A 127 19.75 2.64 -7.56
C ASN A 127 19.50 1.40 -8.44
N ARG A 128 19.60 0.21 -7.85
CA ARG A 128 19.43 -1.08 -8.57
C ARG A 128 18.07 -1.26 -9.27
N PHE A 129 17.08 -0.44 -8.93
CA PHE A 129 15.73 -0.48 -9.48
C PHE A 129 15.45 0.65 -10.49
N GLY A 130 16.45 1.51 -10.74
CA GLY A 130 16.41 2.53 -11.78
C GLY A 130 16.77 3.93 -11.28
N PRO A 131 16.59 4.93 -12.17
CA PRO A 131 16.95 6.31 -11.89
C PRO A 131 16.05 6.93 -10.81
N GLU A 132 16.46 8.09 -10.31
CA GLU A 132 15.77 8.83 -9.25
C GLU A 132 14.26 9.00 -9.53
N ALA A 133 13.46 8.99 -8.46
CA ALA A 133 12.01 9.07 -8.55
C ALA A 133 11.56 10.43 -9.13
N VAL A 134 11.06 10.40 -10.37
CA VAL A 134 10.47 11.57 -11.03
C VAL A 134 8.99 11.70 -10.62
N PRO A 135 8.49 12.91 -10.30
CA PRO A 135 7.09 13.12 -9.95
C PRO A 135 6.13 12.59 -11.05
N VAL A 136 4.96 12.12 -10.61
CA VAL A 136 3.90 11.69 -11.52
C VAL A 136 3.32 12.89 -12.27
N LYS A 137 3.26 12.80 -13.61
CA LYS A 137 2.56 13.79 -14.44
C LYS A 137 1.08 13.43 -14.43
N TYR A 138 0.29 14.19 -13.66
CA TYR A 138 -1.16 13.96 -13.51
C TYR A 138 -2.01 14.52 -14.66
N LEU A 139 -1.51 15.54 -15.35
CA LEU A 139 -2.15 16.17 -16.49
C LEU A 139 -1.39 15.79 -17.76
N ALA A 140 -2.12 15.48 -18.82
CA ALA A 140 -1.53 15.46 -20.15
C ALA A 140 -1.04 16.87 -20.45
N GLU A 141 0.25 17.02 -20.79
CA GLU A 141 0.75 18.29 -21.34
C GLU A 141 -0.14 18.64 -22.52
N LYS A 142 -0.83 19.78 -22.45
CA LYS A 142 -1.52 20.33 -23.61
C LYS A 142 -0.46 20.49 -24.68
N VAL A 143 -0.55 19.70 -25.73
CA VAL A 143 0.21 19.90 -26.95
C VAL A 143 -0.19 21.29 -27.45
N GLN A 144 0.72 22.26 -27.36
CA GLN A 144 0.60 23.55 -28.04
C GLN A 144 0.98 23.38 -29.50
#